data_AF-A0A536LBZ3-F1
#
_entry.id   AF-A0A536LBZ3-F1
#
_cell.length_a   1.000
_cell.length_b   1.000
_cell.length_c   1.000
_cell.angle_alpha   90.00
_cell.angle_beta   90.00
_cell.angle_gamma   90.00
#
_symmetry.space_group_name_H-M   'P 1'
#
loop_
_entity.id
_entity.type
_entity.pdbx_description
1 polymer ?
#
loop_
_entity_poly.entity_id
_entity_poly.type
_entity_poly.pdbx_seq_one_letter_code
_entity_poly.pdbx_strand_id
1 'polypeptide(L)' 'MDMMQDGERYTRMPYRRTGRSGLLLPAITLGLWQNFGGDRPIEAQRAIIRRAFDLGITHFDLANNYGPPYGSAEENFGR' A
#
# COMPACT_ATOMS: atom_id res chain seq x y z
N MET A 1 -18.13 7.35 -8.60
CA MET A 1 -18.43 7.27 -7.16
C MET A 1 -17.32 8.02 -6.46
N ASP A 2 -17.63 9.19 -5.90
CA ASP A 2 -16.63 10.02 -5.23
C ASP A 2 -16.17 9.30 -3.96
N MET A 3 -14.87 9.03 -3.85
CA MET A 3 -14.33 8.29 -2.71
C MET A 3 -13.67 9.24 -1.74
N MET A 4 -14.36 9.52 -0.63
CA MET A 4 -13.75 10.21 0.50
C MET A 4 -12.92 9.21 1.32
N GLN A 5 -11.68 9.61 1.61
CA GLN A 5 -10.76 8.88 2.49
C GLN A 5 -11.10 9.16 3.96
N ASP A 6 -10.76 8.23 4.86
CA ASP A 6 -11.02 8.38 6.30
C ASP A 6 -10.25 9.57 6.88
N GLY A 7 -10.96 10.60 7.35
CA GLY A 7 -10.38 11.82 7.94
C GLY A 7 -9.51 11.56 9.18
N GLU A 8 -9.71 10.42 9.85
CA GLU A 8 -9.00 10.01 11.06
C GLU A 8 -7.79 9.09 10.79
N ARG A 9 -7.43 8.84 9.52
CA ARG A 9 -6.36 7.90 9.17
C ARG A 9 -5.00 8.17 9.85
N TYR A 10 -4.70 9.44 10.12
CA TYR A 10 -3.43 9.84 10.76
C TYR A 10 -3.47 9.87 12.28
N THR A 11 -4.65 9.85 12.90
CA THR A 11 -4.78 9.91 14.37
C THR A 11 -4.59 8.53 15.01
N ARG A 12 -4.85 7.46 14.25
CA ARG A 12 -4.84 6.06 14.73
C ARG A 12 -3.54 5.31 14.48
N MET A 13 -2.82 5.62 13.41
CA MET A 13 -1.58 4.92 13.05
C MET A 13 -0.38 5.52 13.79
N PRO A 14 0.36 4.74 14.61
CA PRO A 14 1.62 5.22 15.15
C PRO A 14 2.68 5.30 14.05
N TYR A 15 3.42 6.41 13.98
CA TYR A 15 4.53 6.58 13.05
C TYR A 15 5.87 6.53 13.80
N ARG A 16 6.84 5.80 13.25
CA ARG A 16 8.16 5.57 13.85
C ARG A 16 9.26 6.16 12.97
N ARG A 17 10.23 6.83 13.60
CA ARG A 17 11.39 7.38 12.91
C ARG A 17 12.29 6.27 12.39
N THR A 18 12.74 6.38 11.14
CA THR A 18 13.70 5.43 10.55
C THR A 18 15.13 5.87 10.89
N GLY A 19 15.65 5.35 12.00
CA GLY A 19 17.00 5.66 12.47
C GLY A 19 17.21 7.15 12.72
N ARG A 20 18.34 7.69 12.26
CA ARG A 20 18.70 9.12 12.37
C ARG A 20 18.32 9.89 11.09
N SER A 21 17.07 9.73 10.65
CA SER A 21 16.54 10.43 9.48
C SER A 21 15.29 11.25 9.84
N GLY A 22 14.87 12.12 8.92
CA GLY A 22 13.58 12.82 9.00
C GLY A 22 12.38 11.94 8.63
N LEU A 23 12.61 10.74 8.08
CA LEU A 23 11.56 9.88 7.56
C LEU A 23 10.85 9.15 8.71
N LEU A 24 9.52 9.20 8.67
CA LEU A 24 8.65 8.45 9.56
C LEU A 24 7.92 7.38 8.73
N LEU A 25 8.00 6.12 9.16
CA LEU A 25 7.23 5.03 8.59
C LEU A 25 6.07 4.65 9.51
N PRO A 26 4.93 4.19 8.96
CA PRO A 26 3.84 3.67 9.78
C PRO A 26 4.33 2.43 10.55
N ALA A 27 3.77 2.20 11.73
CA ALA A 27 4.09 1.04 12.55
C ALA A 27 3.81 -0.31 11.86
N ILE A 28 2.93 -0.29 10.85
CA ILE A 28 2.59 -1.41 9.96
C ILE A 28 2.70 -0.90 8.52
N THR A 29 3.34 -1.68 7.66
CA THR A 29 3.53 -1.39 6.22
C THR A 29 2.85 -2.48 5.38
N LEU A 30 2.55 -2.20 4.10
CA LEU A 30 1.95 -3.18 3.19
C LEU A 30 2.92 -3.55 2.06
N GLY A 31 3.38 -4.81 2.05
CA GLY A 31 4.17 -5.36 0.95
C GLY A 31 3.29 -5.98 -0.14
N LEU A 32 3.66 -5.78 -1.40
CA LEU A 32 2.88 -6.18 -2.58
C LEU A 32 3.38 -7.47 -3.24
N TRP A 33 4.18 -8.27 -2.53
CA TRP A 33 4.76 -9.50 -3.07
C TRP A 33 3.71 -10.49 -3.60
N GLN A 34 2.61 -10.65 -2.88
CA GLN A 34 1.50 -11.53 -3.23
C GLN A 34 0.20 -10.74 -3.34
N ASN A 35 -0.70 -11.22 -4.18
CA ASN A 35 -2.06 -10.69 -4.41
C ASN A 35 -2.17 -9.46 -5.33
N PHE A 36 -1.06 -8.90 -5.78
CA PHE A 36 -1.04 -7.72 -6.66
C PHE A 36 -0.63 -8.03 -8.11
N GLY A 37 -0.48 -9.30 -8.44
CA GLY A 37 -0.17 -9.76 -9.79
C GLY A 37 -1.34 -9.66 -10.78
N GLY A 38 -1.06 -9.90 -12.05
CA GLY A 38 -2.08 -9.98 -13.12
C GLY A 38 -3.03 -11.19 -13.00
N ASP A 39 -2.73 -12.14 -12.11
CA ASP A 39 -3.58 -13.27 -11.76
C ASP A 39 -4.71 -12.91 -10.77
N ARG A 40 -4.75 -11.67 -10.27
CA ARG A 40 -5.76 -11.19 -9.31
C ARG A 40 -6.60 -10.04 -9.87
N PRO A 41 -7.91 -9.97 -9.57
CA PRO A 41 -8.75 -8.86 -9.99
C PRO A 41 -8.25 -7.51 -9.45
N ILE A 42 -8.10 -6.51 -10.33
CA ILE A 42 -7.63 -5.17 -9.98
C ILE A 42 -8.48 -4.49 -8.89
N GLU A 43 -9.78 -4.76 -8.87
CA GLU A 43 -10.67 -4.15 -7.88
C GLU A 43 -10.44 -4.67 -6.45
N ALA A 44 -10.03 -5.93 -6.31
CA ALA A 44 -9.63 -6.46 -5.02
C ALA A 44 -8.32 -5.82 -4.55
N GLN A 45 -7.36 -5.64 -5.46
CA GLN A 45 -6.09 -4.96 -5.18
C GLN A 45 -6.32 -3.51 -4.71
N ARG A 46 -7.17 -2.77 -5.44
CA ARG A 46 -7.58 -1.41 -5.09
C ARG A 46 -8.25 -1.35 -3.72
N ALA A 47 -9.14 -2.28 -3.42
CA ALA A 47 -9.80 -2.34 -2.11
C ALA A 47 -8.79 -2.51 -0.97
N ILE A 48 -7.78 -3.37 -1.14
CA ILE A 48 -6.72 -3.57 -0.14
C ILE A 48 -5.89 -2.30 0.05
N ILE A 49 -5.43 -1.67 -1.03
CA ILE A 49 -4.61 -0.44 -0.97
C ILE A 49 -5.38 0.69 -0.28
N ARG A 50 -6.64 0.89 -0.67
CA ARG A 50 -7.51 1.93 -0.11
C ARG A 50 -7.73 1.70 1.38
N ARG A 51 -8.04 0.46 1.77
CA ARG A 51 -8.23 0.11 3.18
C ARG A 51 -6.95 0.33 3.99
N ALA A 52 -5.80 -0.05 3.46
CA ALA A 52 -4.51 0.20 4.11
C ALA A 52 -4.29 1.70 4.34
N PHE A 53 -4.58 2.52 3.33
CA PHE A 53 -4.44 3.97 3.43
C PHE A 53 -5.42 4.62 4.41
N ASP A 54 -6.69 4.18 4.42
CA ASP A 54 -7.68 4.61 5.42
C ASP A 54 -7.28 4.23 6.85
N LEU A 55 -6.50 3.17 7.01
CA LEU A 55 -5.92 2.76 8.30
C LEU A 55 -4.61 3.49 8.63
N GLY A 56 -4.17 4.43 7.79
CA GLY A 56 -2.96 5.23 8.01
C GLY A 56 -1.67 4.60 7.52
N ILE A 57 -1.73 3.45 6.81
CA ILE A 57 -0.53 2.89 6.16
C ILE A 57 -0.12 3.82 5.00
N THR A 58 1.06 4.43 5.14
CA THR A 58 1.64 5.36 4.15
C THR A 58 2.84 4.78 3.40
N HIS A 59 3.19 3.51 3.65
CA HIS A 59 4.30 2.85 2.98
C HIS A 59 3.83 1.55 2.33
N PHE A 60 4.00 1.50 1.01
CA PHE A 60 3.74 0.36 0.14
C PHE A 60 5.07 -0.10 -0.43
N ASP A 61 5.38 -1.38 -0.24
CA ASP A 61 6.66 -1.98 -0.61
C ASP A 61 6.49 -2.87 -1.85
N LEU A 62 7.35 -2.65 -2.86
CA LEU A 62 7.31 -3.30 -4.16
C LEU A 62 8.70 -3.78 -4.57
N ALA A 63 8.74 -4.68 -5.55
CA ALA A 63 9.96 -5.05 -6.25
C ALA A 63 9.65 -5.39 -7.72
N ASN A 64 10.67 -5.26 -8.57
CA ASN A 64 10.61 -5.50 -10.01
C ASN A 64 10.05 -6.87 -10.43
N ASN A 65 10.18 -7.90 -9.59
CA ASN A 65 9.69 -9.25 -9.87
C ASN A 65 8.39 -9.59 -9.14
N TYR A 66 7.76 -8.65 -8.44
CA TYR A 66 6.46 -8.89 -7.81
C TYR A 66 5.37 -9.07 -8.87
N GLY A 67 4.46 -10.00 -8.61
CA GLY A 67 3.56 -10.59 -9.61
C GLY A 67 2.92 -11.89 -9.09
N PRO A 68 2.51 -12.84 -9.94
CA PRO A 68 2.85 -13.01 -11.36
C PRO A 68 1.93 -12.27 -12.37
N PRO A 69 2.39 -11.99 -13.61
CA PRO A 69 3.78 -12.12 -14.09
C PRO A 69 4.70 -11.08 -13.43
N TYR A 70 6.02 -11.27 -13.51
CA TYR A 70 6.98 -10.30 -12.97
C TYR A 70 6.72 -8.89 -13.51
N GLY A 71 6.76 -7.90 -12.61
CA GLY A 71 6.47 -6.49 -12.91
C GLY A 71 4.99 -6.13 -12.84
N SER A 72 4.07 -7.10 -12.90
CA SER A 72 2.63 -6.80 -12.89
C SER A 72 2.13 -6.15 -11.59
N ALA A 73 2.79 -6.40 -10.46
CA ALA A 73 2.46 -5.70 -9.21
C ALA A 73 2.78 -4.20 -9.28
N GLU A 74 3.91 -3.82 -9.89
CA GLU A 74 4.26 -2.40 -10.11
C GLU A 74 3.30 -1.75 -11.11
N GLU A 75 2.99 -2.44 -12.22
CA GLU A 75 2.03 -1.96 -13.22
C GLU A 75 0.64 -1.74 -12.61
N ASN A 76 0.13 -2.70 -11.82
CA ASN A 76 -1.18 -2.61 -11.20
C ASN A 76 -1.24 -1.53 -10.12
N PHE A 77 -0.17 -1.35 -9.33
CA PHE A 77 -0.10 -0.28 -8.34
C PHE A 77 -0.10 1.12 -8.98
N GLY A 78 0.43 1.26 -10.20
CA GLY A 78 0.41 2.50 -10.96
C GLY A 78 -0.92 2.89 -11.62
N ARG A 79 -1.94 2.00 -11.62
CA ARG A 79 -3.23 2.16 -12.34
C ARG A 79 -4.40 2.62 -11.48
#